data_AF-A0A1H9BYP6-F1
#
_entry.id   AF-A0A1H9BYP6-F1
#
_cell.length_a   1.000
_cell.length_b   1.000
_cell.length_c   1.000
_cell.angle_alpha   90.00
_cell.angle_beta   90.00
_cell.angle_gamma   90.00
#
_symmetry.space_group_name_H-M   'P 1'
#
loop_
_entity.id
_entity.type
_entity.pdbx_description
1 polymer ?
#
loop_
_entity_poly.entity_id
_entity_poly.type
_entity_poly.pdbx_seq_one_letter_code
_entity_poly.pdbx_strand_id
1 'polypeptide(L)'
;MAGDDGVRVKDGTSLEVPFWLQSDSDFRKMAEVIQAQLRDIGMKANLIVQDSAAIKSELRKCEHQLMLRRYGWNNTDVLDWFFTGERMGFTNISMFADETAEALRIKAMIWSRTGDERIESFCAYHEYIMSLWTMSPIYGLLRISCSPRII
;
A
#
# COMPACT_ATOMS: atom_id res chain seq x y z
N MET A 1 25.51 8.32 -2.54
CA MET A 1 26.47 7.83 -1.53
C MET A 1 25.85 8.00 -0.15
N ALA A 2 26.29 7.29 0.90
CA ALA A 2 25.83 7.61 2.26
C ALA A 2 26.42 8.96 2.69
N GLY A 3 25.61 9.82 3.29
CA GLY A 3 26.04 11.05 3.95
C GLY A 3 26.60 10.77 5.34
N ASP A 4 27.08 11.82 6.00
CA ASP A 4 27.80 11.73 7.28
C ASP A 4 26.94 11.20 8.44
N ASP A 5 25.62 11.27 8.31
CA ASP A 5 24.61 10.74 9.25
C ASP A 5 24.16 9.31 8.93
N GLY A 6 24.78 8.67 7.92
CA GLY A 6 24.41 7.35 7.43
C GLY A 6 23.19 7.34 6.51
N VAL A 7 22.56 8.49 6.25
CA VAL A 7 21.44 8.61 5.31
C VAL A 7 21.96 8.82 3.90
N ARG A 8 21.38 8.14 2.91
CA ARG A 8 21.80 8.26 1.51
C ARG A 8 21.50 9.66 0.98
N VAL A 9 22.46 10.23 0.27
CA VAL A 9 22.34 11.53 -0.39
C VAL A 9 22.51 11.34 -1.90
N LYS A 10 21.65 12.03 -2.65
CA LYS A 10 21.74 12.18 -4.11
C LYS A 10 21.49 13.64 -4.48
N ASP A 11 22.36 14.23 -5.29
CA ASP A 11 22.23 15.61 -5.78
C ASP A 11 22.01 16.64 -4.65
N GLY A 12 22.69 16.46 -3.52
CA GLY A 12 22.57 17.30 -2.33
C GLY A 12 21.28 17.10 -1.52
N THR A 13 20.39 16.20 -1.93
CA THR A 13 19.14 15.87 -1.25
C THR A 13 19.30 14.57 -0.45
N SER A 14 19.02 14.64 0.85
CA SER A 14 18.98 13.46 1.73
C SER A 14 17.73 12.62 1.45
N LEU A 15 17.86 11.29 1.50
CA LEU A 15 16.75 10.35 1.36
C LEU A 15 15.92 10.31 2.65
N GLU A 16 15.16 11.37 2.87
CA GLU A 16 14.20 11.50 3.96
C GLU A 16 12.78 11.50 3.41
N VAL A 17 11.90 10.66 3.98
CA VAL A 17 10.53 10.52 3.48
C VAL A 17 9.51 10.55 4.62
N PRO A 18 8.32 11.15 4.45
CA PRO A 18 7.21 10.98 5.36
C PRO A 18 6.64 9.55 5.25
N PHE A 19 6.51 8.88 6.40
CA PHE A 19 5.93 7.54 6.53
C PHE A 19 4.66 7.58 7.37
N TRP A 20 3.52 7.52 6.67
CA TRP A 20 2.20 7.70 7.27
C TRP A 20 1.63 6.38 7.78
N LEU A 21 0.90 6.46 8.89
CA LEU A 21 0.17 5.33 9.46
C LEU A 21 -1.13 5.79 10.12
N GLN A 22 -2.11 4.90 10.20
CA GLN A 22 -3.33 5.13 11.00
C GLN A 22 -3.02 5.01 12.50
N SER A 23 -3.83 5.66 13.32
CA SER A 23 -3.72 5.73 14.79
C SER A 23 -4.07 4.42 15.52
N ASP A 24 -3.61 3.27 15.00
CA ASP A 24 -3.78 1.95 15.59
C ASP A 24 -2.46 1.46 16.21
N SER A 25 -2.52 0.91 17.42
CA SER A 25 -1.32 0.49 18.17
C SER A 25 -0.46 -0.56 17.44
N ASP A 26 -1.08 -1.47 16.70
CA ASP A 26 -0.38 -2.50 15.91
C ASP A 26 0.39 -1.91 14.73
N PHE A 27 -0.19 -0.89 14.09
CA PHE A 27 0.47 -0.17 12.99
C PHE A 27 1.71 0.56 13.46
N ARG A 28 1.67 1.15 14.66
CA ARG A 28 2.81 1.86 15.22
C ARG A 28 4.00 0.94 15.45
N LYS A 29 3.80 -0.20 16.12
CA LYS A 29 4.88 -1.18 16.38
C LYS A 29 5.52 -1.66 15.07
N MET A 30 4.68 -1.93 14.08
CA MET A 30 5.17 -2.37 12.77
C MET A 30 5.93 -1.28 12.03
N ALA A 31 5.43 -0.05 12.06
CA ALA A 31 6.08 1.07 11.42
C ALA A 31 7.45 1.39 12.05
N GLU A 32 7.61 1.20 13.36
CA GLU A 32 8.90 1.33 14.06
C GLU A 32 9.91 0.26 13.60
N VAL A 33 9.47 -0.99 13.40
CA VAL A 33 10.33 -2.06 12.84
C VAL A 33 10.74 -1.75 11.41
N ILE A 34 9.80 -1.34 10.56
CA ILE A 34 10.08 -0.95 9.17
C ILE A 34 11.01 0.26 9.13
N GLN A 35 10.78 1.27 9.98
CA GLN A 35 11.64 2.44 10.09
C GLN A 35 13.09 2.05 10.43
N ALA A 36 13.29 1.08 11.35
CA ALA A 36 14.62 0.58 11.67
C ALA A 36 15.28 -0.11 10.47
N GLN A 37 14.55 -0.98 9.75
CA GLN A 37 15.06 -1.66 8.55
C GLN A 37 15.41 -0.67 7.41
N LEU A 38 14.60 0.38 7.24
CA LEU A 38 14.87 1.45 6.27
C LEU A 38 16.12 2.25 6.65
N ARG A 39 16.33 2.52 7.95
CA ARG A 39 17.54 3.20 8.44
C ARG A 39 18.80 2.37 8.15
N ASP A 40 18.75 1.05 8.30
CA ASP A 40 19.91 0.17 8.03
C ASP A 40 20.36 0.21 6.56
N ILE A 41 19.46 0.58 5.64
CA ILE A 41 19.78 0.86 4.23
C ILE A 41 19.98 2.35 3.95
N GLY A 42 20.12 3.19 4.96
CA GLY A 42 20.36 4.63 4.81
C GLY A 42 19.15 5.41 4.26
N MET A 43 17.93 5.00 4.60
CA MET A 43 16.70 5.74 4.30
C MET A 43 16.06 6.21 5.60
N LYS A 44 15.85 7.51 5.74
CA LYS A 44 15.23 8.09 6.94
C LYS A 44 13.72 8.22 6.73
N ALA A 45 12.95 7.37 7.41
CA ALA A 45 11.50 7.41 7.36
C ALA A 45 10.94 8.15 8.59
N ASN A 46 10.28 9.29 8.39
CA ASN A 46 9.70 10.11 9.45
C ASN A 46 8.25 9.67 9.70
N LEU A 47 7.99 9.02 10.85
CA LEU A 47 6.65 8.51 11.19
C LEU A 47 5.66 9.64 11.43
N ILE A 48 4.53 9.62 10.72
CA ILE A 48 3.44 10.59 10.85
C ILE A 48 2.15 9.82 11.10
N VAL A 49 1.61 9.93 12.31
CA VAL A 49 0.34 9.32 12.67
C VAL A 49 -0.78 10.21 12.16
N GLN A 50 -1.63 9.66 11.29
CA GLN A 50 -2.79 10.34 10.74
C GLN A 50 -4.04 9.99 11.56
N ASP A 51 -4.83 11.01 11.88
CA ASP A 51 -6.14 10.81 12.49
C ASP A 51 -7.12 10.21 11.47
N SER A 52 -7.90 9.23 11.92
CA SER A 52 -8.81 8.47 11.04
C SER A 52 -9.91 9.33 10.41
N ALA A 53 -10.31 10.44 11.04
CA ALA A 53 -11.31 11.34 10.49
C ALA A 53 -10.72 12.26 9.40
N ALA A 54 -9.45 12.65 9.52
CA ALA A 54 -8.77 13.55 8.58
C ALA A 54 -8.03 12.83 7.44
N ILE A 55 -7.77 11.52 7.58
CA ILE A 55 -6.89 10.80 6.63
C ILE A 55 -7.35 10.88 5.17
N LYS A 56 -8.67 10.95 4.91
CA LYS A 56 -9.19 11.08 3.54
C LYS A 56 -8.84 12.42 2.91
N SER A 57 -8.91 13.52 3.66
CA SER A 57 -8.55 14.85 3.14
C SER A 57 -7.05 14.97 2.96
N GLU A 58 -6.27 14.40 3.89
CA GLU A 58 -4.81 14.41 3.81
C GLU A 58 -4.28 13.60 2.63
N LEU A 59 -4.83 12.39 2.38
CA LEU A 59 -4.39 11.55 1.26
C LEU A 59 -4.63 12.20 -0.11
N ARG A 60 -5.67 13.04 -0.23
CA ARG A 60 -5.93 13.78 -1.48
C ARG A 60 -4.90 14.88 -1.75
N LYS A 61 -4.17 15.34 -0.74
CA LYS A 61 -3.05 16.28 -0.92
C LYS A 61 -1.83 15.61 -1.57
N CYS A 62 -1.77 14.28 -1.54
CA CYS A 62 -0.72 13.48 -2.18
C CYS A 62 0.69 13.80 -1.66
N GLU A 63 0.81 14.16 -0.39
CA GLU A 63 2.08 14.48 0.28
C GLU A 63 2.74 13.26 0.94
N HIS A 64 2.03 12.14 1.04
CA HIS A 64 2.58 10.90 1.54
C HIS A 64 3.55 10.29 0.53
N GLN A 65 4.67 9.75 1.05
CA GLN A 65 5.64 9.00 0.24
C GLN A 65 5.67 7.52 0.61
N LEU A 66 5.51 7.21 1.90
CA LEU A 66 5.22 5.86 2.39
C LEU A 66 3.94 5.87 3.20
N MET A 67 3.16 4.80 3.11
CA MET A 67 2.00 4.59 3.97
C MET A 67 1.84 3.13 4.34
N LEU A 68 1.68 2.83 5.63
CA LEU A 68 1.31 1.50 6.10
C LEU A 68 -0.21 1.40 6.09
N ARG A 69 -0.75 0.41 5.38
CA ARG A 69 -2.19 0.23 5.24
C ARG A 69 -2.60 -1.23 5.34
N ARG A 70 -3.78 -1.46 5.91
CA ARG A 70 -4.42 -2.77 5.97
C ARG A 70 -5.01 -3.16 4.62
N TYR A 71 -4.64 -4.35 4.17
CA TYR A 71 -5.30 -5.06 3.08
C TYR A 71 -6.30 -6.04 3.71
N GLY A 72 -7.60 -5.73 3.65
CA GLY A 72 -8.60 -6.38 4.51
C GLY A 72 -9.69 -7.17 3.79
N TRP A 73 -9.71 -7.18 2.46
CA TRP A 73 -10.75 -7.86 1.68
C TRP A 73 -10.22 -9.14 1.05
N ASN A 74 -11.07 -10.17 1.06
CA ASN A 74 -10.77 -11.51 0.57
C ASN A 74 -11.30 -11.76 -0.85
N ASN A 75 -11.58 -10.71 -1.62
CA ASN A 75 -12.02 -10.79 -3.01
C ASN A 75 -11.02 -10.09 -3.93
N THR A 76 -11.07 -10.42 -5.23
CA THR A 76 -10.13 -9.85 -6.22
C THR A 76 -10.46 -8.40 -6.59
N ASP A 77 -11.69 -7.94 -6.36
CA ASP A 77 -12.11 -6.55 -6.61
C ASP A 77 -11.37 -5.53 -5.74
N VAL A 78 -10.74 -5.99 -4.65
CA VAL A 78 -9.89 -5.15 -3.82
C VAL A 78 -8.72 -4.55 -4.62
N LEU A 79 -8.25 -5.21 -5.68
CA LEU A 79 -7.18 -4.71 -6.54
C LEU A 79 -7.66 -3.48 -7.31
N ASP A 80 -8.87 -3.53 -7.88
CA ASP A 80 -9.51 -2.38 -8.51
C ASP A 80 -9.64 -1.22 -7.51
N TRP A 81 -10.11 -1.51 -6.29
CA TRP A 81 -10.30 -0.49 -5.25
C TRP A 81 -9.01 0.24 -4.87
N PHE A 82 -7.86 -0.43 -4.87
CA PHE A 82 -6.57 0.16 -4.49
C PHE A 82 -5.72 0.68 -5.65
N PHE A 83 -5.91 0.20 -6.87
CA PHE A 83 -4.97 0.47 -7.96
C PHE A 83 -5.59 1.03 -9.23
N THR A 84 -6.92 1.25 -9.27
CA THR A 84 -7.52 1.98 -10.39
C THR A 84 -7.06 3.45 -10.43
N GLY A 85 -6.77 3.94 -11.64
CA GLY A 85 -6.45 5.35 -11.87
C GLY A 85 -7.62 6.29 -11.57
N GLU A 86 -8.86 5.78 -11.54
CA GLU A 86 -10.06 6.57 -11.23
C GLU A 86 -10.14 7.01 -9.76
N ARG A 87 -9.32 6.43 -8.88
CA ARG A 87 -9.42 6.59 -7.42
C ARG A 87 -8.17 7.25 -6.80
N MET A 88 -7.44 8.04 -7.58
CA MET A 88 -6.25 8.76 -7.12
C MET A 88 -6.54 9.62 -5.88
N GLY A 89 -5.60 9.62 -4.94
CA GLY A 89 -5.66 10.43 -3.72
C GLY A 89 -6.67 9.92 -2.68
N PHE A 90 -7.61 9.04 -3.03
CA PHE A 90 -8.31 8.25 -2.02
C PHE A 90 -8.89 6.94 -2.55
N THR A 91 -8.45 5.90 -1.85
CA THR A 91 -8.42 4.46 -2.13
C THR A 91 -7.21 4.02 -2.95
N ASN A 92 -6.89 4.64 -4.09
CA ASN A 92 -5.56 4.55 -4.71
C ASN A 92 -4.62 5.59 -4.13
N ILE A 93 -3.89 5.16 -3.10
CA ILE A 93 -2.89 5.97 -2.41
C ILE A 93 -1.50 5.84 -3.03
N SER A 94 -1.24 4.83 -3.87
CA SER A 94 0.02 4.74 -4.61
C SER A 94 0.15 5.83 -5.67
N MET A 95 -0.93 6.58 -5.96
CA MET A 95 -1.02 7.50 -7.09
C MET A 95 -0.67 6.80 -8.42
N PHE A 96 -0.91 5.50 -8.45
CA PHE A 96 -0.53 4.64 -9.55
C PHE A 96 -1.50 4.84 -10.71
N ALA A 97 -0.95 5.21 -11.85
CA ALA A 97 -1.69 5.35 -13.10
C ALA A 97 -0.79 4.83 -14.22
N ASP A 98 -1.15 3.69 -14.79
CA ASP A 98 -0.41 3.02 -15.85
C ASP A 98 -1.39 2.43 -16.87
N GLU A 99 -1.12 2.65 -18.15
CA GLU A 99 -2.02 2.26 -19.24
C GLU A 99 -2.15 0.74 -19.36
N THR A 100 -1.06 0.00 -19.12
CA THR A 100 -1.06 -1.47 -19.20
C THR A 100 -1.84 -2.07 -18.03
N ALA A 101 -1.63 -1.55 -16.83
CA ALA A 101 -2.41 -1.94 -15.66
C ALA A 101 -3.90 -1.67 -15.86
N GLU A 102 -4.26 -0.55 -16.47
CA GLU A 102 -5.64 -0.19 -16.74
C GLU A 102 -6.29 -1.13 -17.77
N ALA A 103 -5.56 -1.49 -18.83
CA ALA A 103 -6.03 -2.47 -19.80
C ALA A 103 -6.27 -3.85 -19.16
N LEU A 104 -5.35 -4.31 -18.31
CA LEU A 104 -5.48 -5.57 -17.56
C LEU A 104 -6.67 -5.52 -16.57
N ARG A 105 -6.84 -4.40 -15.86
CA ARG A 105 -7.98 -4.16 -14.96
C ARG A 105 -9.31 -4.25 -15.71
N ILE A 106 -9.45 -3.54 -16.83
CA ILE A 106 -10.66 -3.54 -17.65
C ILE A 106 -10.97 -4.96 -18.14
N LYS A 107 -9.97 -5.73 -18.55
CA LYS A 107 -10.14 -7.14 -18.93
C LYS A 107 -10.67 -7.99 -17.76
N ALA A 108 -10.07 -7.85 -16.58
CA ALA A 108 -10.45 -8.61 -15.39
C ALA A 108 -11.84 -8.25 -14.85
N MET A 109 -12.20 -6.96 -14.88
CA MET A 109 -13.46 -6.44 -14.32
C MET A 109 -14.66 -6.55 -15.25
N ILE A 110 -14.46 -6.34 -16.56
CA ILE A 110 -15.57 -6.13 -17.52
C ILE A 110 -15.65 -7.25 -18.56
N TRP A 111 -14.51 -7.71 -19.08
CA TRP A 111 -14.50 -8.59 -20.27
C TRP A 111 -14.41 -10.08 -19.97
N SER A 112 -14.07 -10.46 -18.73
CA SER A 112 -14.03 -11.87 -18.31
C SER A 112 -15.46 -12.43 -18.22
N ARG A 113 -15.77 -13.45 -19.02
CA ARG A 113 -17.14 -14.00 -19.15
C ARG A 113 -17.37 -15.20 -18.24
N THR A 114 -16.31 -15.86 -17.81
CA THR A 114 -16.35 -17.03 -16.93
C THR A 114 -15.56 -16.78 -15.64
N GLY A 115 -15.79 -17.62 -14.63
CA GLY A 115 -15.02 -17.58 -13.39
C GLY A 115 -13.53 -17.84 -13.61
N ASP A 116 -13.20 -18.81 -14.46
CA ASP A 116 -11.81 -19.19 -14.75
C ASP A 116 -11.06 -18.08 -15.50
N GLU A 117 -11.69 -17.48 -16.52
CA GLU A 117 -11.14 -16.32 -17.24
C GLU A 117 -10.91 -15.13 -16.31
N ARG A 118 -11.82 -14.94 -15.34
CA ARG A 118 -11.71 -13.88 -14.35
C ARG A 118 -10.53 -14.13 -13.43
N ILE A 119 -10.33 -15.37 -12.95
CA ILE A 119 -9.18 -15.74 -12.13
C ILE A 119 -7.86 -15.47 -12.87
N GLU A 120 -7.73 -15.97 -14.11
CA GLU A 120 -6.53 -15.77 -14.92
C GLU A 120 -6.25 -14.28 -15.16
N SER A 121 -7.28 -13.51 -15.50
CA SER A 121 -7.15 -12.07 -15.74
C SER A 121 -6.75 -11.31 -14.47
N PHE A 122 -7.28 -11.67 -13.30
CA PHE A 122 -6.86 -11.07 -12.04
C PHE A 122 -5.45 -11.47 -11.61
N CYS A 123 -5.02 -12.70 -11.88
CA CYS A 123 -3.62 -13.12 -11.66
C CYS A 123 -2.67 -12.27 -12.50
N ALA A 124 -2.92 -12.15 -13.80
CA ALA A 124 -2.10 -11.32 -14.70
C ALA A 124 -2.07 -9.85 -14.27
N TYR A 125 -3.21 -9.28 -13.88
CA TYR A 125 -3.29 -7.92 -13.36
C TYR A 125 -2.48 -7.73 -12.08
N HIS A 126 -2.61 -8.65 -11.12
CA HIS A 126 -1.92 -8.57 -9.85
C HIS A 126 -0.40 -8.75 -10.00
N GLU A 127 0.04 -9.71 -10.79
CA GLU A 127 1.46 -9.94 -11.10
C GLU A 127 2.09 -8.70 -11.74
N TYR A 128 1.37 -8.06 -12.67
CA TYR A 128 1.84 -6.83 -13.30
C TYR A 128 2.00 -5.70 -12.28
N ILE A 129 0.98 -5.41 -11.45
CA ILE A 129 1.07 -4.38 -10.40
C ILE A 129 2.24 -4.65 -9.44
N MET A 130 2.44 -5.92 -9.06
CA MET A 130 3.52 -6.34 -8.16
C MET A 130 4.90 -6.15 -8.80
N SER A 131 5.03 -6.37 -10.11
CA SER A 131 6.29 -6.17 -10.83
C SER A 131 6.76 -4.70 -10.84
N LEU A 132 5.83 -3.76 -10.63
CA LEU A 132 6.09 -2.32 -10.58
C LEU A 132 6.41 -1.82 -9.16
N TRP A 133 6.42 -2.70 -8.15
CA TRP A 133 6.77 -2.36 -6.76
C TRP A 133 5.90 -1.23 -6.15
N THR A 134 4.66 -1.10 -6.63
CA THR A 134 3.68 -0.10 -6.18
C THR A 134 3.21 -0.34 -4.74
N MET A 135 3.35 -1.58 -4.26
CA MET A 135 3.15 -1.97 -2.86
C MET A 135 4.14 -3.07 -2.45
N SER A 136 4.33 -3.22 -1.14
CA SER A 136 5.06 -4.34 -0.55
C SER A 136 4.18 -5.02 0.52
N PRO A 137 3.72 -6.26 0.30
CA PRO A 137 2.99 -7.01 1.31
C PRO A 137 3.88 -7.32 2.52
N ILE A 138 3.44 -6.91 3.73
CA ILE A 138 4.22 -7.11 4.95
C ILE A 138 3.74 -8.35 5.73
N TYR A 139 2.43 -8.48 5.95
CA TYR A 139 1.82 -9.63 6.65
C TYR A 139 0.32 -9.72 6.35
N GLY A 140 -0.26 -10.91 6.50
CA GLY A 140 -1.70 -11.13 6.47
C GLY A 140 -2.31 -11.05 7.87
N LEU A 141 -3.47 -10.38 8.00
CA LEU A 141 -4.22 -10.37 9.27
C LEU A 141 -5.08 -11.63 9.37
N LEU A 142 -4.85 -12.43 10.41
CA LEU A 142 -5.70 -13.54 10.79
C LEU A 142 -6.69 -13.06 11.85
N ARG A 143 -7.99 -13.20 11.58
CA ARG A 143 -9.04 -12.97 12.58
C ARG A 143 -9.33 -14.29 13.30
N ILE A 144 -8.98 -14.36 14.57
CA ILE A 144 -9.52 -15.38 15.47
C ILE A 144 -10.81 -14.82 16.05
N SER A 145 -11.93 -15.47 15.75
CA SER A 145 -13.23 -15.18 16.37
C SER A 145 -13.66 -16.37 17.21
N CYS A 146 -13.85 -16.17 18.51
CA CYS A 146 -14.48 -17.16 19.39
C CYS A 146 -15.96 -16.77 19.59
N SER A 147 -16.88 -17.71 19.36
CA SER A 147 -18.30 -17.53 19.69
C SER A 147 -18.52 -17.86 21.16
N PRO A 148 -19.26 -17.03 21.94
CA PRO A 148 -19.65 -17.39 23.30
C PRO A 148 -20.84 -18.37 23.23
N ARG A 149 -20.58 -19.62 22.85
CA ARG A 149 -21.45 -20.76 23.18
C ARG A 149 -20.59 -21.92 23.63
N ILE A 150 -20.04 -21.74 24.82
CA ILE A 150 -19.70 -22.82 25.74
C ILE A 150 -20.25 -22.38 27.10
N ILE A 151 -21.57 -22.49 27.26
CA ILE A 151 -22.27 -23.22 28.35
C ILE A 151 -23.61 -23.67 27.76
#